data_AF-A0A848BC59-F1
#
_entry.id   AF-A0A848BC59-F1
#
_cell.length_a   1.000
_cell.length_b   1.000
_cell.length_c   1.000
_cell.angle_alpha   90.00
_cell.angle_beta   90.00
_cell.angle_gamma   90.00
#
_symmetry.space_group_name_H-M   'P 1'
#
loop_
_entity.id
_entity.type
_entity.pdbx_description
1 polymer ?
#
loop_
_entity_poly.entity_id
_entity_poly.type
_entity_poly.pdbx_seq_one_letter_code
_entity_poly.pdbx_strand_id
1 'polypeptide(L)'
;MVHPLEIREQEAWARNQSMSFFARLCGHTWMILRHKYWVFRFACIAGIPWQGFMHDWSKFSRMEFVESVRYYNGICSPIWLCKKRNDGFSYAWIHHHGRNLHHYEAWQDDFDHGAHPVNMPYRYAVEMICDFLAAGRAYGRSAFTFASEYAWWQRKKKNGVAMTPQMKDFVEALLGALARTEDISLLRPASTRRIYETCVGPVKGH
;
A
#
# COMPACT_ATOMS: atom_id res chain seq x y z
N MET A 1 3.27 -5.65 -30.80
CA MET A 1 3.66 -6.39 -29.58
C MET A 1 2.75 -5.89 -28.46
N VAL A 2 1.96 -6.75 -27.82
CA VAL A 2 1.00 -6.37 -26.76
C VAL A 2 1.79 -5.90 -25.52
N HIS A 3 1.35 -4.84 -24.85
CA HIS A 3 2.09 -4.26 -23.73
C HIS A 3 2.10 -5.24 -22.52
N PRO A 4 3.20 -5.40 -21.76
CA PRO A 4 3.28 -6.40 -20.67
C PRO A 4 2.16 -6.28 -19.60
N LEU A 5 1.63 -5.07 -19.40
CA LEU A 5 0.49 -4.85 -18.49
C LEU A 5 -0.84 -5.35 -19.06
N GLU A 6 -1.03 -5.32 -20.39
CA GLU A 6 -2.24 -5.85 -21.04
C GLU A 6 -2.26 -7.38 -20.97
N ILE A 7 -1.11 -8.03 -21.15
CA ILE A 7 -0.97 -9.49 -20.99
C ILE A 7 -1.38 -9.89 -19.56
N ARG A 8 -0.83 -9.20 -18.55
CA ARG A 8 -1.16 -9.45 -17.14
C ARG A 8 -2.63 -9.24 -16.84
N GLU A 9 -3.27 -8.26 -17.48
CA GLU A 9 -4.71 -8.00 -17.33
C GLU A 9 -5.55 -9.17 -17.86
N GLN A 10 -5.26 -9.60 -19.09
CA GLN A 10 -5.98 -10.71 -19.74
C GLN A 10 -5.83 -12.00 -18.95
N GLU A 11 -4.63 -12.33 -18.48
CA GLU A 11 -4.37 -13.49 -17.62
C GLU A 11 -5.14 -13.41 -16.30
N ALA A 12 -5.10 -12.25 -15.62
CA ALA A 12 -5.81 -12.04 -14.36
C ALA A 12 -7.33 -12.17 -14.55
N TRP A 13 -7.87 -11.66 -15.66
CA TRP A 13 -9.30 -11.77 -15.96
C TRP A 13 -9.71 -13.20 -16.29
N ALA A 14 -8.96 -13.89 -17.17
CA ALA A 14 -9.25 -15.27 -17.52
C ALA A 14 -9.23 -16.18 -16.27
N ARG A 15 -8.25 -15.97 -15.38
CA ARG A 15 -8.18 -16.68 -14.09
C ARG A 15 -9.35 -16.31 -13.17
N ASN A 16 -9.74 -15.04 -13.08
CA ASN A 16 -10.92 -14.65 -12.30
C ASN A 16 -12.18 -15.39 -12.75
N GLN A 17 -12.39 -15.53 -14.06
CA GLN A 17 -13.57 -16.20 -14.64
C GLN A 17 -13.57 -17.71 -14.44
N SER A 18 -12.40 -18.35 -14.37
CA SER A 18 -12.28 -19.79 -14.12
C SER A 18 -12.39 -20.16 -12.63
N MET A 19 -12.25 -19.18 -11.73
CA MET A 19 -12.36 -19.42 -10.29
C MET A 19 -13.81 -19.51 -9.81
N SER A 20 -14.09 -20.49 -8.96
CA SER A 20 -15.36 -20.54 -8.24
C SER A 20 -15.53 -19.34 -7.28
N PHE A 21 -16.76 -19.03 -6.93
CA PHE A 21 -17.04 -18.01 -5.90
C PHE A 21 -16.29 -18.30 -4.59
N PHE A 22 -16.32 -19.55 -4.11
CA PHE A 22 -15.64 -19.93 -2.87
C PHE A 22 -14.12 -19.78 -2.95
N ALA A 23 -13.51 -20.11 -4.10
CA ALA A 23 -12.07 -19.91 -4.28
C ALA A 23 -11.68 -18.43 -4.22
N ARG A 24 -12.50 -17.55 -4.81
CA ARG A 24 -12.31 -16.10 -4.73
C ARG A 24 -12.51 -15.55 -3.32
N LEU A 25 -13.57 -16.00 -2.64
CA LEU A 25 -13.89 -15.61 -1.28
C LEU A 25 -12.76 -15.98 -0.30
N CYS A 26 -12.37 -17.25 -0.28
CA CYS A 26 -11.32 -17.75 0.61
C CYS A 26 -9.96 -17.13 0.27
N GLY A 27 -9.63 -17.05 -1.02
CA GLY A 27 -8.37 -16.46 -1.50
C GLY A 27 -8.24 -14.98 -1.12
N HIS A 28 -9.31 -14.19 -1.29
CA HIS A 28 -9.29 -12.79 -0.92
C HIS A 28 -9.17 -12.59 0.59
N THR A 29 -9.98 -13.33 1.37
CA THR A 29 -9.95 -13.27 2.84
C THR A 29 -8.58 -13.62 3.38
N TRP A 30 -7.95 -14.70 2.87
CA TRP A 30 -6.60 -15.09 3.24
C TRP A 30 -5.58 -13.99 2.95
N MET A 31 -5.67 -13.33 1.79
CA MET A 31 -4.76 -12.25 1.43
C MET A 31 -4.90 -11.03 2.35
N ILE A 32 -6.12 -10.64 2.73
CA ILE A 32 -6.35 -9.56 3.71
C ILE A 32 -5.70 -9.91 5.05
N LEU A 33 -5.97 -11.11 5.58
CA LEU A 33 -5.45 -11.53 6.89
C LEU A 33 -3.92 -11.60 6.89
N ARG A 34 -3.33 -12.15 5.82
CA ARG A 34 -1.88 -12.23 5.64
C ARG A 34 -1.24 -10.83 5.58
N HIS A 35 -1.83 -9.90 4.83
CA HIS A 35 -1.37 -8.52 4.76
C HIS A 35 -1.41 -7.84 6.13
N LYS A 36 -2.57 -7.88 6.80
CA LYS A 36 -2.76 -7.33 8.14
C LYS A 36 -1.77 -7.89 9.16
N TYR A 37 -1.47 -9.18 9.11
CA TYR A 37 -0.45 -9.78 9.99
C TYR A 37 0.91 -9.12 9.81
N TRP A 38 1.36 -8.93 8.56
CA TRP A 38 2.66 -8.32 8.30
C TRP A 38 2.67 -6.83 8.65
N VAL A 39 1.59 -6.10 8.39
CA VAL A 39 1.47 -4.69 8.81
C VAL A 39 1.58 -4.59 10.32
N PHE A 40 0.82 -5.41 11.06
CA PHE A 40 0.89 -5.45 12.51
C PHE A 40 2.32 -5.76 13.01
N ARG A 41 2.99 -6.74 12.39
CA ARG A 41 4.37 -7.12 12.74
C ARG A 41 5.37 -5.96 12.55
N PHE A 42 5.27 -5.20 11.47
CA PHE A 42 6.13 -4.04 11.23
C PHE A 42 5.73 -2.85 12.11
N ALA A 43 4.45 -2.60 12.30
CA ALA A 43 3.91 -1.56 13.17
C ALA A 43 4.33 -1.74 14.63
N CYS A 44 4.43 -2.98 15.13
CA CYS A 44 4.98 -3.28 16.45
C CYS A 44 6.45 -2.84 16.57
N ILE A 45 7.28 -3.03 15.53
CA ILE A 45 8.67 -2.56 15.52
C ILE A 45 8.70 -1.03 15.46
N ALA A 46 7.79 -0.45 14.68
CA ALA A 46 7.69 0.99 14.47
C ALA A 46 7.06 1.76 15.64
N GLY A 47 6.62 1.07 16.69
CA GLY A 47 6.04 1.71 17.88
C GLY A 47 4.62 2.24 17.68
N ILE A 48 3.88 1.73 16.69
CA ILE A 48 2.47 2.07 16.44
C ILE A 48 1.56 0.81 16.43
N PRO A 49 1.65 -0.09 17.43
CA PRO A 49 0.99 -1.40 17.39
C PRO A 49 -0.54 -1.31 17.27
N TRP A 50 -1.17 -0.36 17.95
CA TRP A 50 -2.62 -0.15 17.87
C TRP A 50 -3.06 0.25 16.47
N GLN A 51 -2.34 1.17 15.83
CA GLN A 51 -2.64 1.61 14.46
C GLN A 51 -2.41 0.47 13.47
N GLY A 52 -1.34 -0.32 13.62
CA GLY A 52 -1.10 -1.52 12.81
C GLY A 52 -2.14 -2.62 12.99
N PHE A 53 -2.70 -2.78 14.20
CA PHE A 53 -3.83 -3.69 14.42
C PHE A 53 -5.11 -3.18 13.73
N MET A 54 -5.35 -1.87 13.82
CA MET A 54 -6.49 -1.18 13.22
C MET A 54 -6.39 -0.94 11.71
N HIS A 55 -5.21 -1.20 11.12
CA HIS A 55 -4.96 -1.06 9.69
C HIS A 55 -5.99 -1.82 8.84
N ASP A 56 -6.63 -1.17 7.88
CA ASP A 56 -7.47 -1.81 6.87
C ASP A 56 -8.65 -2.66 7.36
N TRP A 57 -9.22 -2.36 8.54
CA TRP A 57 -10.47 -3.02 8.95
C TRP A 57 -11.63 -2.71 8.00
N SER A 58 -11.58 -1.60 7.26
CA SER A 58 -12.58 -1.26 6.25
C SER A 58 -12.67 -2.29 5.11
N LYS A 59 -11.63 -3.12 4.89
CA LYS A 59 -11.62 -4.21 3.90
C LYS A 59 -12.70 -5.25 4.13
N PHE A 60 -13.19 -5.38 5.36
CA PHE A 60 -14.28 -6.29 5.73
C PHE A 60 -15.67 -5.64 5.60
N SER A 61 -15.74 -4.35 5.27
CA SER A 61 -17.01 -3.71 4.95
C SER A 61 -17.62 -4.31 3.69
N ARG A 62 -18.95 -4.28 3.58
CA ARG A 62 -19.65 -4.78 2.39
C ARG A 62 -19.19 -4.09 1.10
N MET A 63 -18.90 -2.78 1.18
CA MET A 63 -18.50 -1.96 0.03
C MET A 63 -17.16 -2.40 -0.56
N GLU A 64 -16.17 -2.71 0.29
CA GLU A 64 -14.86 -3.15 -0.18
C GLU A 64 -14.79 -4.65 -0.47
N PHE A 65 -15.35 -5.45 0.44
CA PHE A 65 -15.16 -6.89 0.42
C PHE A 65 -15.86 -7.56 -0.77
N VAL A 66 -17.10 -7.16 -1.07
CA VAL A 66 -17.90 -7.79 -2.15
C VAL A 66 -17.27 -7.52 -3.51
N GLU A 67 -16.89 -6.27 -3.79
CA GLU A 67 -16.21 -5.91 -5.04
C GLU A 67 -14.86 -6.64 -5.14
N SER A 68 -14.08 -6.67 -4.06
CA SER A 68 -12.77 -7.32 -4.08
C SER A 68 -12.85 -8.84 -4.25
N VAL A 69 -13.85 -9.51 -3.68
CA VAL A 69 -14.12 -10.94 -3.95
C VAL A 69 -14.51 -11.13 -5.42
N ARG A 70 -15.36 -10.27 -5.98
CA ARG A 70 -15.78 -10.35 -7.39
C ARG A 70 -14.58 -10.33 -8.33
N TYR A 71 -13.59 -9.47 -8.09
CA TYR A 71 -12.39 -9.31 -8.94
C TYR A 71 -11.15 -10.10 -8.47
N TYR A 72 -11.27 -10.96 -7.45
CA TYR A 72 -10.15 -11.75 -6.99
C TYR A 72 -9.67 -12.74 -8.05
N ASN A 73 -8.36 -12.74 -8.31
CA ASN A 73 -7.73 -13.56 -9.35
C ASN A 73 -6.45 -14.26 -8.87
N GLY A 74 -5.87 -13.85 -7.73
CA GLY A 74 -4.65 -14.43 -7.17
C GLY A 74 -3.33 -14.03 -7.88
N ILE A 75 -3.37 -13.20 -8.93
CA ILE A 75 -2.21 -12.71 -9.69
C ILE A 75 -1.91 -11.23 -9.38
N CYS A 76 -2.95 -10.41 -9.26
CA CYS A 76 -2.86 -8.98 -9.02
C CYS A 76 -3.95 -8.52 -8.04
N SER A 77 -3.87 -7.25 -7.62
CA SER A 77 -4.86 -6.63 -6.75
C SER A 77 -6.25 -6.68 -7.41
N PRO A 78 -7.31 -7.10 -6.68
CA PRO A 78 -8.68 -7.06 -7.18
C PRO A 78 -9.11 -5.65 -7.59
N ILE A 79 -8.63 -4.63 -6.86
CA ILE A 79 -8.91 -3.22 -7.17
C ILE A 79 -8.30 -2.82 -8.51
N TRP A 80 -7.07 -3.28 -8.81
CA TRP A 80 -6.43 -2.98 -10.09
C TRP A 80 -7.22 -3.59 -11.25
N LEU A 81 -7.64 -4.85 -11.12
CA LEU A 81 -8.44 -5.53 -12.14
C LEU A 81 -9.83 -4.87 -12.30
N CYS A 82 -10.47 -4.49 -11.19
CA CYS A 82 -11.73 -3.74 -11.18
C CYS A 82 -11.61 -2.44 -11.98
N LYS A 83 -10.60 -1.60 -11.68
CA LYS A 83 -10.34 -0.35 -12.41
C LYS A 83 -10.11 -0.58 -13.89
N LYS A 84 -9.35 -1.62 -14.26
CA LYS A 84 -9.13 -1.97 -15.67
C LYS A 84 -10.40 -2.35 -16.41
N ARG A 85 -11.36 -2.96 -15.70
CA ARG A 85 -12.65 -3.36 -16.27
C ARG A 85 -13.73 -2.29 -16.25
N ASN A 86 -13.54 -1.24 -15.46
CA ASN A 86 -14.54 -0.21 -15.21
C ASN A 86 -13.95 1.19 -15.43
N ASP A 87 -13.26 1.43 -16.55
CA ASP A 87 -12.77 2.77 -16.96
C ASP A 87 -11.99 3.54 -15.88
N GLY A 88 -11.15 2.84 -15.12
CA GLY A 88 -10.33 3.41 -14.06
C GLY A 88 -11.01 3.49 -12.68
N PHE A 89 -12.26 3.05 -12.55
CA PHE A 89 -13.10 3.23 -11.38
C PHE A 89 -13.21 1.97 -10.50
N SER A 90 -13.29 2.16 -9.17
CA SER A 90 -13.51 1.10 -8.18
C SER A 90 -14.12 1.73 -6.92
N TYR A 91 -15.32 1.28 -6.53
CA TYR A 91 -15.96 1.75 -5.29
C TYR A 91 -15.15 1.31 -4.07
N ALA A 92 -14.59 0.10 -4.09
CA ALA A 92 -13.75 -0.40 -3.02
C ALA A 92 -12.52 0.49 -2.81
N TRP A 93 -11.87 0.95 -3.88
CA TRP A 93 -10.73 1.85 -3.76
C TRP A 93 -11.11 3.17 -3.10
N ILE A 94 -12.14 3.85 -3.60
CA ILE A 94 -12.58 5.17 -3.10
C ILE A 94 -12.87 5.09 -1.60
N HIS A 95 -13.65 4.10 -1.16
CA HIS A 95 -13.97 3.91 0.24
C HIS A 95 -12.73 3.56 1.09
N HIS A 96 -11.85 2.72 0.57
CA HIS A 96 -10.65 2.26 1.26
C HIS A 96 -9.64 3.39 1.48
N HIS A 97 -9.20 4.09 0.44
CA HIS A 97 -8.20 5.14 0.62
C HIS A 97 -8.78 6.35 1.38
N GLY A 98 -10.09 6.61 1.26
CA GLY A 98 -10.77 7.66 2.02
C GLY A 98 -10.91 7.37 3.53
N ARG A 99 -10.88 6.10 3.96
CA ARG A 99 -11.00 5.72 5.37
C ARG A 99 -9.68 5.36 6.04
N ASN A 100 -8.67 5.00 5.26
CA ASN A 100 -7.38 4.55 5.77
C ASN A 100 -6.31 5.59 5.42
N LEU A 101 -6.02 6.46 6.39
CA LEU A 101 -5.17 7.64 6.21
C LEU A 101 -3.68 7.33 6.00
N HIS A 102 -3.26 6.07 5.98
CA HIS A 102 -1.92 5.69 5.52
C HIS A 102 -1.80 5.73 3.99
N HIS A 103 -2.89 5.90 3.25
CA HIS A 103 -2.85 6.17 1.82
C HIS A 103 -2.58 7.65 1.56
N TYR A 104 -1.48 7.96 0.88
CA TYR A 104 -1.13 9.32 0.50
C TYR A 104 -2.19 9.98 -0.40
N GLU A 105 -3.01 9.18 -1.10
CA GLU A 105 -4.10 9.66 -1.94
C GLU A 105 -5.16 10.47 -1.16
N ALA A 106 -5.29 10.22 0.16
CA ALA A 106 -6.17 10.98 1.05
C ALA A 106 -5.57 12.33 1.51
N TRP A 107 -4.28 12.56 1.22
CA TRP A 107 -3.55 13.76 1.60
C TRP A 107 -3.36 14.65 0.38
N GLN A 108 -4.48 14.96 -0.26
CA GLN A 108 -4.59 15.93 -1.34
C GLN A 108 -5.63 16.95 -0.93
N ASP A 109 -5.34 18.22 -1.15
CA ASP A 109 -6.21 19.35 -0.85
C ASP A 109 -6.36 20.23 -2.09
N ASP A 110 -7.28 21.18 -2.06
CA ASP A 110 -7.49 22.17 -3.13
C ASP A 110 -7.77 21.54 -4.52
N PHE A 111 -8.77 20.65 -4.56
CA PHE A 111 -9.15 19.93 -5.77
C PHE A 111 -9.60 20.85 -6.91
N ASP A 112 -10.20 21.99 -6.59
CA ASP A 112 -10.68 22.98 -7.56
C ASP A 112 -9.53 23.65 -8.34
N HIS A 113 -8.29 23.59 -7.82
CA HIS A 113 -7.09 24.15 -8.47
C HIS A 113 -6.07 23.07 -8.87
N GLY A 114 -6.52 21.82 -9.04
CA GLY A 114 -5.71 20.75 -9.62
C GLY A 114 -5.15 19.74 -8.62
N ALA A 115 -5.66 19.73 -7.37
CA ALA A 115 -5.28 18.82 -6.29
C ALA A 115 -3.80 18.92 -5.91
N HIS A 116 -3.54 19.49 -4.74
CA HIS A 116 -2.21 19.70 -4.20
C HIS A 116 -1.89 18.66 -3.12
N PRO A 117 -0.81 17.87 -3.27
CA PRO A 117 -0.43 16.92 -2.24
C PRO A 117 0.05 17.67 -0.99
N VAL A 118 -0.34 17.17 0.18
CA VAL A 118 0.10 17.69 1.49
C VAL A 118 0.88 16.63 2.26
N ASN A 119 1.71 17.06 3.21
CA ASN A 119 2.51 16.14 4.01
C ASN A 119 1.62 15.33 4.95
N MET A 120 1.83 14.01 4.96
CA MET A 120 1.15 13.10 5.88
C MET A 120 1.71 13.28 7.29
N PRO A 121 0.91 13.36 8.36
CA PRO A 121 1.38 13.30 9.73
C PRO A 121 2.22 12.04 9.98
N TYR A 122 3.24 12.17 10.84
CA TYR A 122 4.23 11.13 11.14
C TYR A 122 3.62 9.73 11.34
N ARG A 123 2.55 9.60 12.15
CA ARG A 123 1.93 8.30 12.43
C ARG A 123 1.43 7.60 11.16
N TYR A 124 0.87 8.34 10.21
CA TYR A 124 0.32 7.79 8.97
C TYR A 124 1.41 7.57 7.92
N ALA A 125 2.43 8.43 7.90
CA ALA A 125 3.63 8.22 7.09
C ALA A 125 4.35 6.92 7.47
N VAL A 126 4.48 6.64 8.76
CA VAL A 126 5.10 5.39 9.26
C VAL A 126 4.21 4.17 8.99
N GLU A 127 2.89 4.28 9.17
CA GLU A 127 1.97 3.20 8.79
C GLU A 127 2.06 2.89 7.29
N MET A 128 2.18 3.90 6.43
CA MET A 128 2.35 3.71 4.98
C MET A 128 3.63 2.91 4.64
N ILE A 129 4.73 3.16 5.35
CA ILE A 129 5.96 2.36 5.17
C ILE A 129 5.73 0.91 5.60
N CYS A 130 5.03 0.70 6.72
CA CYS A 130 4.67 -0.64 7.18
C CYS A 130 3.76 -1.35 6.17
N ASP A 131 2.81 -0.63 5.57
CA ASP A 131 1.92 -1.12 4.51
C ASP A 131 2.70 -1.57 3.27
N PHE A 132 3.62 -0.75 2.76
CA PHE A 132 4.45 -1.10 1.58
C PHE A 132 5.26 -2.37 1.83
N LEU A 133 5.99 -2.43 2.94
CA LEU A 133 6.77 -3.62 3.34
C LEU A 133 5.89 -4.86 3.52
N ALA A 134 4.70 -4.69 4.11
CA ALA A 134 3.75 -5.78 4.33
C ALA A 134 3.15 -6.28 3.03
N ALA A 135 2.83 -5.39 2.08
CA ALA A 135 2.35 -5.77 0.77
C ALA A 135 3.41 -6.58 0.03
N GLY A 136 4.67 -6.11 0.02
CA GLY A 136 5.80 -6.86 -0.52
C GLY A 136 5.90 -8.28 0.08
N ARG A 137 5.80 -8.41 1.41
CA ARG A 137 5.82 -9.72 2.10
C ARG A 137 4.58 -10.58 1.82
N ALA A 138 3.41 -9.98 1.76
CA ALA A 138 2.14 -10.67 1.58
C ALA A 138 2.06 -11.27 0.17
N TYR A 139 2.37 -10.47 -0.86
CA TYR A 139 2.29 -10.87 -2.27
C TYR A 139 3.56 -11.57 -2.78
N GLY A 140 4.76 -11.09 -2.41
CA GLY A 140 6.04 -11.64 -2.87
C GLY A 140 6.49 -12.91 -2.15
N ARG A 141 5.87 -13.27 -1.03
CA ARG A 141 6.14 -14.48 -0.24
C ARG A 141 7.64 -14.64 0.10
N SER A 142 8.28 -15.69 -0.41
CA SER A 142 9.69 -16.03 -0.18
C SER A 142 10.66 -15.15 -0.96
N ALA A 143 10.20 -14.47 -2.02
CA ALA A 143 11.02 -13.59 -2.84
C ALA A 143 11.18 -12.17 -2.26
N PHE A 144 10.51 -11.86 -1.14
CA PHE A 144 10.62 -10.54 -0.54
C PHE A 144 12.01 -10.29 0.04
N THR A 145 12.61 -9.17 -0.38
CA THR A 145 13.77 -8.54 0.23
C THR A 145 13.55 -7.03 0.33
N PHE A 146 14.24 -6.34 1.24
CA PHE A 146 14.17 -4.87 1.30
C PHE A 146 14.65 -4.23 -0.02
N ALA A 147 15.62 -4.85 -0.70
CA ALA A 147 16.06 -4.44 -2.03
C ALA A 147 14.94 -4.54 -3.07
N SER A 148 14.14 -5.63 -3.05
CA SER A 148 13.01 -5.79 -3.97
C SER A 148 11.91 -4.74 -3.75
N GLU A 149 11.65 -4.38 -2.50
CA GLU A 149 10.67 -3.35 -2.13
C GLU A 149 11.15 -1.96 -2.54
N TYR A 150 12.43 -1.65 -2.31
CA TYR A 150 13.03 -0.40 -2.78
C TYR A 150 13.01 -0.30 -4.31
N ALA A 151 13.30 -1.39 -5.02
CA ALA A 151 13.20 -1.43 -6.48
C ALA A 151 11.74 -1.22 -6.96
N TRP A 152 10.74 -1.75 -6.23
CA TRP A 152 9.33 -1.44 -6.49
C TRP A 152 9.04 0.05 -6.29
N TRP A 153 9.54 0.65 -5.21
CA TRP A 153 9.38 2.09 -4.95
C TRP A 153 9.98 2.94 -6.07
N GLN A 154 11.19 2.62 -6.55
CA GLN A 154 11.80 3.33 -7.68
C GLN A 154 10.93 3.29 -8.95
N ARG A 155 10.35 2.12 -9.26
CA ARG A 155 9.42 1.99 -10.40
C ARG A 155 8.15 2.79 -10.18
N LYS A 156 7.58 2.74 -8.96
CA LYS A 156 6.37 3.51 -8.60
C LYS A 156 6.62 5.01 -8.73
N LYS A 157 7.73 5.51 -8.20
CA LYS A 157 8.17 6.91 -8.31
C LYS A 157 8.33 7.35 -9.78
N LYS A 158 8.96 6.53 -10.63
CA LYS A 158 9.12 6.80 -12.07
C LYS A 158 7.79 6.91 -12.82
N ASN A 159 6.79 6.16 -12.39
CA ASN A 159 5.45 6.16 -12.99
C ASN A 159 4.55 7.29 -12.48
N GLY A 160 5.05 8.14 -11.57
CA GLY A 160 4.29 9.22 -10.96
C GLY A 160 3.69 8.82 -9.60
N VAL A 161 3.91 9.68 -8.60
CA VAL A 161 3.36 9.55 -7.25
C VAL A 161 2.88 10.93 -6.79
N ALA A 162 1.60 11.02 -6.41
CA ALA A 162 0.95 12.22 -5.90
C ALA A 162 1.29 12.47 -4.42
N MET A 163 2.59 12.56 -4.13
CA MET A 163 3.14 12.97 -2.85
C MET A 163 3.95 14.25 -3.03
N THR A 164 4.07 15.04 -1.96
CA THR A 164 5.05 16.13 -1.88
C THR A 164 6.48 15.60 -2.09
N PRO A 165 7.44 16.45 -2.51
CA PRO A 165 8.85 16.07 -2.56
C PRO A 165 9.36 15.53 -1.22
N GLN A 166 9.00 16.17 -0.11
CA GLN A 166 9.41 15.80 1.24
C GLN A 166 8.94 14.40 1.64
N MET A 167 7.69 14.05 1.32
CA MET A 167 7.17 12.71 1.59
C MET A 167 7.85 11.66 0.71
N LYS A 168 8.18 11.98 -0.54
CA LYS A 168 8.98 11.09 -1.41
C LYS A 168 10.36 10.87 -0.84
N ASP A 169 11.01 11.92 -0.32
CA ASP A 169 12.33 11.84 0.30
C ASP A 169 12.32 10.99 1.57
N PHE A 170 11.26 11.10 2.39
CA PHE A 170 11.08 10.24 3.57
C PHE A 170 11.01 8.74 3.18
N VAL A 171 10.18 8.41 2.18
CA VAL A 171 10.04 7.03 1.69
C VAL A 171 11.35 6.53 1.08
N GLU A 172 12.00 7.37 0.26
CA GLU A 172 13.28 7.07 -0.38
C GLU A 172 14.38 6.77 0.65
N ALA A 173 14.53 7.65 1.65
CA ALA A 173 15.57 7.55 2.67
C ALA A 173 15.40 6.27 3.48
N LEU A 174 14.17 5.97 3.93
CA LEU A 174 13.92 4.81 4.78
C LEU A 174 13.99 3.49 4.01
N LEU A 175 13.31 3.36 2.87
CA LEU A 175 13.35 2.13 2.07
C LEU A 175 14.76 1.90 1.48
N GLY A 176 15.45 2.96 1.06
CA GLY A 176 16.82 2.87 0.57
C GLY A 176 17.81 2.45 1.65
N ALA A 177 17.66 2.97 2.88
CA ALA A 177 18.49 2.54 4.01
C ALA A 177 18.23 1.07 4.38
N LEU A 178 16.96 0.64 4.44
CA LEU A 178 16.59 -0.76 4.64
C LEU A 178 17.18 -1.67 3.57
N ALA A 179 17.12 -1.27 2.30
CA ALA A 179 17.68 -2.04 1.19
C ALA A 179 19.21 -2.19 1.25
N ARG A 180 19.93 -1.16 1.72
CA ARG A 180 21.40 -1.18 1.81
C ARG A 180 21.93 -1.94 3.03
N THR A 181 21.21 -1.86 4.15
CA THR A 181 21.70 -2.34 5.45
C THR A 181 21.07 -3.65 5.90
N GLU A 182 19.91 -3.98 5.34
CA GLU A 182 19.01 -5.05 5.83
C GLU A 182 18.61 -4.91 7.31
N ASP A 183 18.87 -3.76 7.93
CA ASP A 183 18.60 -3.53 9.35
C ASP A 183 17.16 -3.09 9.59
N ILE A 184 16.32 -4.04 9.96
CA ILE A 184 14.92 -3.80 10.33
C ILE A 184 14.77 -2.87 11.55
N SER A 185 15.83 -2.67 12.36
CA SER A 185 15.81 -1.74 13.49
C SER A 185 15.62 -0.28 13.05
N LEU A 186 15.86 0.04 11.77
CA LEU A 186 15.56 1.34 11.17
C LEU A 186 14.06 1.70 11.22
N LEU A 187 13.17 0.72 11.40
CA LEU A 187 11.74 0.99 11.62
C LEU A 187 11.44 1.54 13.03
N ARG A 188 12.34 1.34 14.01
CA ARG A 188 12.10 1.80 15.39
C ARG A 188 11.84 3.31 15.46
N PRO A 189 11.02 3.78 16.42
CA PRO A 189 10.62 5.19 16.51
C PRO A 189 11.76 6.20 16.43
N ALA A 190 12.89 5.94 17.08
CA ALA A 190 14.03 6.87 17.06
C ALA A 190 14.58 7.10 15.64
N SER A 191 14.68 6.05 14.83
CA SER A 191 15.17 6.12 13.46
C SER A 191 14.13 6.75 12.54
N THR A 192 12.87 6.31 12.60
CA THR A 192 11.82 6.84 11.73
C THR A 192 11.48 8.29 12.02
N ARG A 193 11.48 8.73 13.30
CA ARG A 193 11.31 10.15 13.66
C ARG A 193 12.43 11.01 13.11
N ARG A 194 13.68 10.61 13.32
CA ARG A 194 14.85 11.36 12.82
C ARG A 194 14.80 11.54 11.30
N ILE A 195 14.51 10.47 10.56
CA ILE A 195 14.41 10.51 9.09
C ILE A 195 13.21 11.39 8.67
N TYR A 196 12.05 11.22 9.30
CA TYR A 196 10.89 12.06 9.02
C TYR A 196 11.17 13.54 9.28
N GLU A 197 11.77 13.89 10.41
CA GLU A 197 12.10 15.28 10.76
C GLU A 197 13.11 15.90 9.80
N THR A 198 14.06 15.11 9.30
CA THR A 198 15.05 15.54 8.32
C THR A 198 14.43 15.80 6.95
N CYS A 199 13.48 14.97 6.51
CA CYS A 199 12.87 15.08 5.17
C CYS A 199 11.65 16.00 5.13
N VAL A 200 10.80 15.96 6.16
CA VAL A 200 9.46 16.56 6.17
C VAL A 200 9.37 17.75 7.13
N GLY A 201 10.20 17.76 8.17
CA GLY A 201 10.18 18.76 9.23
C GLY A 201 9.59 18.23 10.55
N PRO A 202 9.53 19.08 11.58
CA PRO A 202 9.23 18.66 12.95
C PRO A 202 7.88 17.94 13.02
N VAL A 203 7.83 16.88 13.83
CA VAL A 203 6.59 16.14 14.09
C VAL A 203 5.61 17.08 14.79
N LYS A 204 4.59 17.54 14.05
CA LYS A 204 3.51 18.35 14.62
C LYS A 204 2.55 17.43 15.38
N GLY A 205 2.14 17.85 16.58
CA GLY A 205 1.15 17.14 17.36
C GLY A 205 -0.23 17.23 16.70
N HIS A 206 -0.80 16.08 16.36
CA HIS A 206 -2.21 15.92 16.01
C HIS A 206 -2.77 14.72 16.77
#